data_AF-A0A1V3TMP6-F1
#
_entry.id   AF-A0A1V3TMP6-F1
#
_cell.length_a   1.000
_cell.length_b   1.000
_cell.length_c   1.000
_cell.angle_alpha   90.00
_cell.angle_beta   90.00
_cell.angle_gamma   90.00
#
_symmetry.space_group_name_H-M   'P 1'
#
loop_
_entity.id
_entity.type
_entity.pdbx_description
1 polymer ?
#
loop_
_entity_poly.entity_id
_entity_poly.type
_entity_poly.pdbx_seq_one_letter_code
_entity_poly.pdbx_strand_id
1 'polypeptide(L)'
;MSIEIDGSIIDNRDCTAEINRIYPSQIEAEEALAYFVKKARSTESEPCIISSEIKAVDGGFELIASFTFQYQAETMIFQLATR
;
A
#
# COMPACT_ATOMS: atom_id res chain seq x y z
N MET A 1 26.17 12.04 11.99
CA MET A 1 25.98 11.46 10.65
C MET A 1 25.24 10.16 10.86
N SER A 2 23.92 10.24 10.89
CA SER A 2 23.07 9.07 11.11
C SER A 2 22.97 8.37 9.77
N ILE A 3 23.56 7.17 9.69
CA ILE A 3 23.35 6.25 8.59
C ILE A 3 21.90 5.74 8.69
N GLU A 4 21.07 6.14 7.74
CA GLU A 4 19.69 5.66 7.60
C GLU A 4 19.76 4.24 7.02
N ILE A 5 19.37 3.27 7.85
CA ILE A 5 19.27 1.87 7.47
C ILE A 5 17.96 1.72 6.69
N ASP A 6 18.09 1.33 5.43
CA ASP A 6 17.05 0.73 4.58
C ASP A 6 16.04 -0.11 5.40
N GLY A 7 14.77 0.32 5.43
CA GLY A 7 13.64 -0.61 5.47
C GLY A 7 12.99 -1.02 6.80
N SER A 8 13.02 -0.25 7.90
CA SER A 8 12.05 -0.46 9.01
C SER A 8 11.99 0.71 10.00
N ILE A 9 11.47 1.86 9.56
CA ILE A 9 10.75 2.72 10.51
C ILE A 9 9.32 2.19 10.52
N ILE A 10 9.06 1.11 11.28
CA ILE A 10 7.69 0.80 11.67
C ILE A 10 7.33 1.85 12.72
N ASP A 11 6.92 3.04 12.27
CA ASP A 11 6.27 3.99 13.15
C ASP A 11 4.95 3.34 13.58
N ASN A 12 4.95 2.85 14.81
CA ASN A 12 3.87 2.12 15.48
C ASN A 12 2.61 2.99 15.71
N ARG A 13 2.40 4.07 14.94
CA ARG A 13 1.21 4.93 14.97
C ARG A 13 0.71 5.38 13.61
N ASP A 14 1.28 4.91 12.50
CA ASP A 14 0.74 5.27 11.19
C ASP A 14 -0.49 4.40 10.90
N CYS A 15 -1.68 5.03 10.79
CA CYS A 15 -2.88 4.39 10.23
C CYS A 15 -2.70 4.13 8.71
N THR A 16 -1.47 3.95 8.25
CA THR A 16 -1.07 3.84 6.85
C THR A 16 -0.59 2.43 6.55
N ALA A 17 -1.20 1.80 5.55
CA ALA A 17 -0.75 0.52 5.00
C ALA A 17 -0.05 0.76 3.67
N GLU A 18 1.21 0.34 3.58
CA GLU A 18 2.02 0.46 2.36
C GLU A 18 2.12 -0.89 1.64
N ILE A 19 2.01 -0.84 0.32
CA ILE A 19 2.10 -1.98 -0.60
C ILE A 19 3.19 -1.61 -1.61
N ASN A 20 4.28 -2.36 -1.61
CA ASN A 20 5.28 -2.34 -2.68
C ASN A 20 5.34 -3.74 -3.31
N ARG A 21 4.99 -3.84 -4.59
CA ARG A 21 5.10 -5.08 -5.37
C ARG A 21 5.51 -4.78 -6.80
N ILE A 22 6.39 -5.60 -7.36
CA ILE A 22 6.80 -5.53 -8.76
C ILE A 22 5.98 -6.54 -9.55
N TYR A 23 5.36 -6.07 -10.63
CA TYR A 23 4.57 -6.86 -11.55
C TYR A 23 5.25 -6.95 -12.91
N PRO A 24 5.04 -8.04 -13.67
CA PRO A 24 5.62 -8.17 -15.02
C PRO A 24 5.08 -7.13 -16.00
N SER A 25 3.80 -6.76 -15.84
CA SER A 25 3.06 -5.91 -16.76
C SER A 25 2.37 -4.76 -16.02
N GLN A 26 2.21 -3.62 -16.70
CA GLN A 26 1.46 -2.48 -16.16
C GLN A 26 0.01 -2.88 -15.82
N ILE A 27 -0.62 -3.68 -16.68
CA ILE A 27 -2.00 -4.17 -16.49
C ILE A 27 -2.12 -4.93 -15.17
N GLU A 28 -1.17 -5.83 -14.87
CA GLU A 28 -1.18 -6.60 -13.62
C GLU A 28 -1.01 -5.69 -12.39
N ALA A 29 -0.16 -4.67 -12.49
CA ALA A 29 0.00 -3.66 -11.44
C ALA A 29 -1.29 -2.85 -11.23
N GLU A 30 -1.97 -2.44 -12.30
CA GLU A 30 -3.24 -1.72 -12.23
C GLU A 30 -4.37 -2.59 -11.68
N GLU A 31 -4.46 -3.85 -12.09
CA GLU A 31 -5.44 -4.81 -11.55
C GLU A 31 -5.21 -5.09 -10.06
N ALA A 32 -3.95 -5.24 -9.66
CA ALA A 32 -3.58 -5.39 -8.26
C ALA A 32 -3.94 -4.14 -7.46
N LEU A 33 -3.62 -2.95 -7.97
CA LEU A 33 -4.01 -1.69 -7.36
C LEU A 33 -5.52 -1.61 -7.19
N ALA A 34 -6.30 -1.91 -8.23
CA ALA A 34 -7.76 -1.91 -8.17
C ALA A 34 -8.29 -2.92 -7.12
N TYR A 35 -7.66 -4.09 -7.00
CA TYR A 35 -7.97 -5.07 -5.96
C TYR A 35 -7.74 -4.49 -4.55
N PHE A 36 -6.58 -3.87 -4.30
CA PHE A 36 -6.25 -3.26 -3.02
C PHE A 36 -7.19 -2.09 -2.69
N VAL A 37 -7.44 -1.19 -3.66
CA VAL A 37 -8.40 -0.08 -3.52
C VAL A 37 -9.78 -0.59 -3.17
N LYS A 38 -10.27 -1.62 -3.86
CA LYS A 38 -11.58 -2.21 -3.57
C LYS A 38 -11.65 -2.80 -2.16
N LYS A 39 -10.56 -3.41 -1.70
CA LYS A 39 -10.50 -4.02 -0.37
C LYS A 39 -10.38 -2.97 0.74
N ALA A 40 -9.65 -1.89 0.50
CA ALA A 40 -9.62 -0.72 1.37
C ALA A 40 -11.02 -0.10 1.48
N ARG A 41 -11.68 0.12 0.34
CA ARG A 41 -13.06 0.62 0.25
C ARG A 41 -14.10 -0.24 0.93
N SER A 42 -13.87 -1.55 0.98
CA SER A 42 -14.76 -2.48 1.69
C SER A 42 -14.49 -2.54 3.19
N THR A 43 -13.31 -2.08 3.64
CA THR A 43 -12.88 -2.11 5.04
C THR A 43 -13.08 -0.76 5.71
N GLU A 44 -12.91 0.33 4.96
CA GLU A 44 -13.03 1.70 5.43
C GLU A 44 -14.51 2.01 5.78
N SER A 45 -14.74 2.52 7.00
CA SER A 45 -16.02 3.13 7.36
C SER A 45 -16.07 4.59 6.92
N GLU A 46 -14.92 5.25 6.86
CA GLU A 46 -14.77 6.64 6.42
C GLU A 46 -13.83 6.72 5.20
N PRO A 47 -13.96 7.74 4.34
CA PRO A 47 -13.12 7.88 3.16
C PRO A 47 -11.62 7.85 3.53
N CYS A 48 -10.92 6.78 3.17
CA CYS A 48 -9.48 6.67 3.39
C CYS A 48 -8.69 7.38 2.28
N ILE A 49 -7.49 7.87 2.62
CA ILE A 49 -6.60 8.51 1.65
C ILE A 49 -5.81 7.41 0.96
N ILE A 50 -5.95 7.32 -0.35
CA ILE A 50 -5.25 6.33 -1.16
C ILE A 50 -4.30 7.06 -2.08
N SER A 51 -3.01 6.77 -1.95
CA SER A 51 -1.98 7.19 -2.90
C SER A 51 -1.44 5.94 -3.60
N SER A 52 -1.27 6.01 -4.91
CA SER A 52 -0.75 4.89 -5.68
C SER A 52 0.06 5.39 -6.84
N GLU A 53 1.20 4.77 -7.06
CA GLU A 53 2.16 5.13 -8.07
C GLU A 53 2.68 3.84 -8.73
N ILE A 54 2.63 3.80 -10.06
CA ILE A 54 3.19 2.68 -10.84
C ILE A 54 4.39 3.22 -11.60
N LYS A 55 5.56 2.67 -11.33
CA LYS A 55 6.83 3.03 -11.99
C LYS A 55 7.32 1.87 -12.83
N ALA A 56 7.72 2.17 -14.07
CA ALA A 56 8.46 1.19 -14.86
C ALA A 56 9.87 1.06 -14.29
N VAL A 57 10.25 -0.15 -13.87
CA VAL A 57 11.55 -0.48 -13.28
C VAL A 57 12.24 -1.56 -14.11
N ASP A 58 13.55 -1.71 -13.94
CA ASP A 58 14.32 -2.77 -14.60
C ASP A 58 13.88 -4.13 -14.03
N GLY A 59 12.95 -4.79 -14.72
CA GLY A 59 12.29 -6.02 -14.25
C GLY A 59 10.76 -6.00 -14.29
N GLY A 60 10.13 -4.88 -14.64
CA GLY A 60 8.68 -4.78 -14.81
C GLY A 60 8.10 -3.43 -14.38
N PHE A 61 7.00 -3.46 -13.65
CA PHE A 61 6.29 -2.30 -13.13
C PHE A 61 6.17 -2.41 -11.61
N GLU A 62 6.84 -1.53 -10.89
CA GLU A 62 6.73 -1.40 -9.44
C GLU A 62 5.46 -0.63 -9.10
N LEU A 63 4.54 -1.29 -8.40
CA LEU A 63 3.37 -0.69 -7.78
C LEU A 63 3.71 -0.29 -6.34
N ILE A 64 3.64 1.00 -6.07
CA ILE A 64 3.79 1.60 -4.75
C ILE A 64 2.44 2.19 -4.37
N ALA A 65 1.75 1.63 -3.40
CA ALA A 65 0.46 2.14 -2.94
C ALA A 65 0.45 2.31 -1.42
N SER A 66 -0.06 3.45 -0.94
CA SER A 66 -0.20 3.79 0.47
C SER A 66 -1.66 4.11 0.79
N PHE A 67 -2.22 3.40 1.77
CA PHE A 67 -3.61 3.52 2.21
C PHE A 67 -3.64 4.05 3.64
N THR A 68 -4.00 5.32 3.82
CA THR A 68 -4.08 5.97 5.13
C THR A 68 -5.54 6.00 5.58
N PHE A 69 -5.86 5.17 6.56
CA PHE A 69 -7.17 5.07 7.19
C PHE A 69 -7.31 6.05 8.35
N GLN A 70 -8.54 6.29 8.80
CA GLN A 70 -8.80 7.13 9.96
C GLN A 70 -8.50 6.38 11.27
N TYR A 71 -8.78 5.07 11.31
CA TYR A 71 -8.55 4.26 12.49
C TYR A 71 -7.54 3.15 12.25
N GLN A 72 -6.67 2.94 13.24
CA GLN A 72 -5.67 1.87 13.25
C GLN A 72 -6.30 0.47 13.06
N ALA A 73 -7.51 0.25 13.58
CA ALA A 73 -8.21 -1.02 13.42
C ALA A 73 -8.51 -1.34 11.95
N GLU A 74 -8.89 -0.34 11.14
CA GLU A 74 -9.16 -0.52 9.71
C GLU A 74 -7.87 -0.84 8.96
N THR A 75 -6.79 -0.14 9.28
CA THR A 75 -5.44 -0.44 8.74
C THR A 75 -5.05 -1.88 9.05
N MET A 76 -5.24 -2.35 10.29
CA MET A 76 -4.94 -3.72 10.70
C MET A 76 -5.79 -4.76 9.95
N ILE A 77 -7.10 -4.52 9.81
CA ILE A 77 -8.01 -5.42 9.07
C ILE A 77 -7.61 -5.48 7.59
N PHE A 78 -7.31 -4.32 6.99
CA PHE A 78 -6.89 -4.22 5.61
C PHE A 78 -5.56 -4.96 5.38
N GLN A 79 -4.56 -4.76 6.26
CA GLN A 79 -3.30 -5.49 6.20
C GLN A 79 -3.50 -7.00 6.34
N LEU A 80 -4.35 -7.45 7.27
CA LEU A 80 -4.70 -8.87 7.40
C LEU A 80 -5.37 -9.43 6.14
N ALA A 81 -6.18 -8.63 5.47
CA ALA A 81 -6.88 -9.02 4.25
C ALA A 81 -5.99 -8.98 2.99
N THR A 82 -4.83 -8.32 3.04
CA THR A 82 -3.89 -8.12 1.92
C THR A 82 -2.54 -8.81 2.12
N ARG A 83 -2.38 -9.50 3.25
CA ARG A 83 -1.30 -10.43 3.58
C ARG A 83 -1.22 -11.61 2.62
#